data_AF-A0A4S0MPE1-F1
#
_entry.id   AF-A0A4S0MPE1-F1
#
_cell.length_a   1.000
_cell.length_b   1.000
_cell.length_c   1.000
_cell.angle_alpha   90.00
_cell.angle_beta   90.00
_cell.angle_gamma   90.00
#
_symmetry.space_group_name_H-M   'P 1'
#
loop_
_entity.id
_entity.type
_entity.pdbx_description
1 polymer ?
#
loop_
_entity_poly.entity_id
_entity_poly.type
_entity_poly.pdbx_seq_one_letter_code
_entity_poly.pdbx_strand_id
1 'polypeptide(L)'
;MGRMLVQSIHTAAAVRTARTNNTLPVVCLGTCSGSLGVIGGLNAKENQFGVIWFDAHGDADTPETSRTGFIEGMVTSTIVGRCWSQYTAQTP
;
A
#
# COMPACT_ATOMS: atom_id res chain seq x y z
N MET A 1 7.83 -4.45 -16.01
CA MET A 1 7.21 -4.34 -14.67
C MET A 1 7.78 -3.11 -13.96
N GLY A 2 6.96 -2.19 -13.45
CA GLY A 2 7.44 -0.95 -12.84
C GLY A 2 8.17 -1.20 -11.52
N ARG A 3 9.23 -0.41 -11.22
CA ARG A 3 10.06 -0.58 -10.01
C ARG A 3 9.24 -0.58 -8.70
N MET A 4 8.24 0.28 -8.63
CA MET A 4 7.33 0.38 -7.48
C MET A 4 6.51 -0.91 -7.28
N LEU A 5 6.05 -1.55 -8.36
CA LEU A 5 5.28 -2.80 -8.26
C LEU A 5 6.15 -3.95 -7.75
N VAL A 6 7.39 -4.06 -8.24
CA VAL A 6 8.34 -5.08 -7.76
C VAL A 6 8.63 -4.90 -6.27
N GLN A 7 8.82 -3.66 -5.83
CA GLN A 7 8.97 -3.33 -4.41
C GLN A 7 7.74 -3.78 -3.61
N SER A 8 6.52 -3.41 -4.05
CA SER A 8 5.29 -3.79 -3.36
C SER A 8 5.11 -5.31 -3.24
N ILE A 9 5.43 -6.07 -4.30
CA ILE A 9 5.36 -7.54 -4.28
C ILE A 9 6.34 -8.12 -3.25
N HIS A 10 7.58 -7.65 -3.23
CA HIS A 10 8.58 -8.15 -2.28
C HIS A 10 8.25 -7.78 -0.83
N THR A 11 7.79 -6.55 -0.60
CA THR A 11 7.32 -6.12 0.73
C THR A 11 6.12 -6.94 1.18
N ALA A 12 5.14 -7.20 0.31
CA ALA A 12 3.98 -8.02 0.62
C ALA A 12 4.40 -9.46 1.02
N ALA A 13 5.33 -10.06 0.29
CA ALA A 13 5.85 -11.39 0.61
C ALA A 13 6.56 -11.42 1.98
N ALA A 14 7.37 -10.41 2.28
CA ALA A 14 8.07 -10.30 3.57
C ALA A 14 7.09 -10.12 4.75
N VAL A 15 6.11 -9.24 4.59
CA VAL A 15 5.05 -9.00 5.60
C VAL A 15 4.22 -10.26 5.82
N ARG A 16 3.84 -10.96 4.74
CA ARG A 16 3.13 -12.24 4.83
C ARG A 16 3.94 -13.27 5.61
N THR A 17 5.24 -13.40 5.31
CA THR A 17 6.14 -14.33 6.01
C THR A 17 6.22 -14.03 7.50
N ALA A 18 6.35 -12.76 7.89
CA ALA A 18 6.35 -12.35 9.29
C ALA A 18 5.02 -12.76 9.98
N ARG A 19 3.89 -12.46 9.33
CA ARG A 19 2.56 -12.83 9.85
C ARG A 19 2.35 -14.33 9.98
N THR A 20 2.75 -15.13 8.99
CA THR A 20 2.64 -16.60 9.06
C THR A 20 3.50 -17.19 10.17
N ASN A 21 4.61 -16.52 10.51
CA ASN A 21 5.47 -16.88 11.63
C ASN A 21 5.00 -16.31 12.98
N ASN A 22 3.80 -15.72 13.04
CA ASN A 22 3.24 -15.10 14.23
C ASN A 22 4.14 -13.99 14.83
N THR A 23 4.86 -13.26 13.99
CA THR A 23 5.66 -12.10 14.39
C THR A 23 5.02 -10.79 13.92
N LEU A 24 5.34 -9.70 14.61
CA LEU A 24 4.88 -8.36 14.25
C LEU A 24 5.77 -7.79 13.14
N PRO A 25 5.26 -7.53 11.92
CA PRO A 25 6.04 -6.88 10.88
C PRO A 25 6.27 -5.41 11.22
N VAL A 26 7.54 -5.00 11.31
CA VAL A 26 7.96 -3.60 11.35
C VAL A 26 8.71 -3.32 10.05
N VAL A 27 8.22 -2.37 9.26
CA VAL A 27 8.70 -2.15 7.90
C VAL A 27 9.26 -0.74 7.76
N CYS A 28 10.53 -0.63 7.39
CA CYS A 28 11.15 0.64 7.02
C CYS A 28 11.01 0.86 5.51
N LEU A 29 10.31 1.93 5.12
CA LEU A 29 10.00 2.24 3.73
C LEU A 29 10.66 3.56 3.32
N GLY A 30 11.00 3.69 2.04
CA GLY A 30 11.55 4.93 1.50
C GLY A 30 10.50 5.97 1.10
N THR A 31 9.25 5.55 0.91
CA THR A 31 8.12 6.37 0.42
C THR A 31 6.80 5.86 0.99
N CYS A 32 5.77 6.71 0.96
CA CYS A 32 4.41 6.36 1.38
C CYS A 32 3.82 5.22 0.53
N SER A 33 4.09 5.20 -0.78
CA SER A 33 3.65 4.13 -1.69
C SER A 33 4.15 2.74 -1.32
N GLY A 34 5.24 2.61 -0.55
CA GLY A 34 5.68 1.32 -0.01
C GLY A 34 4.65 0.65 0.89
N SER A 35 3.72 1.43 1.48
CA SER A 35 2.62 0.91 2.29
C SER A 35 1.67 0.00 1.50
N LEU A 36 1.56 0.16 0.17
CA LEU A 36 0.73 -0.71 -0.67
C LEU A 36 1.20 -2.17 -0.59
N GLY A 37 2.52 -2.40 -0.54
CA GLY A 37 3.08 -3.73 -0.30
C GLY A 37 2.78 -4.24 1.10
N VAL A 38 2.83 -3.38 2.12
CA VAL A 38 2.48 -3.77 3.50
C VAL A 38 1.03 -4.22 3.58
N ILE A 39 0.11 -3.43 3.03
CA ILE A 39 -1.32 -3.73 2.98
C ILE A 39 -1.61 -5.04 2.23
N GLY A 40 -0.96 -5.28 1.09
CA GLY A 40 -1.07 -6.55 0.37
C GLY A 40 -0.65 -7.74 1.24
N GLY A 41 0.50 -7.63 1.92
CA GLY A 41 1.01 -8.67 2.80
C GLY A 41 0.11 -9.01 4.01
N LEU A 42 -0.76 -8.08 4.43
CA LEU A 42 -1.75 -8.30 5.50
C LEU A 42 -2.99 -9.09 5.01
N ASN A 43 -3.11 -9.35 3.71
CA ASN A 43 -4.20 -10.04 3.02
C ASN A 43 -5.57 -9.37 3.23
N ALA A 44 -5.72 -8.16 2.70
CA ALA A 44 -6.95 -7.36 2.78
C ALA A 44 -8.20 -8.03 2.21
N LYS A 45 -8.05 -9.07 1.37
CA LYS A 45 -9.19 -9.81 0.82
C LYS A 45 -9.81 -10.79 1.81
N GLU A 46 -9.04 -11.27 2.78
CA GLU A 46 -9.48 -12.28 3.75
C GLU A 46 -9.70 -11.69 5.15
N ASN A 47 -9.06 -10.57 5.47
CA ASN A 47 -9.11 -9.96 6.80
C ASN A 47 -9.58 -8.50 6.72
N GLN A 48 -10.60 -8.17 7.52
CA GLN A 48 -10.94 -6.78 7.80
C GLN A 48 -9.93 -6.21 8.81
N PHE A 49 -9.25 -5.13 8.44
CA PHE A 49 -8.38 -4.38 9.35
C PHE A 49 -8.65 -2.88 9.23
N GLY A 50 -8.32 -2.16 10.29
CA GLY A 50 -8.27 -0.69 10.27
C GLY A 50 -6.87 -0.20 9.95
N VAL A 51 -6.78 0.97 9.32
CA VAL A 51 -5.52 1.68 9.08
C VAL A 51 -5.54 3.00 9.83
N ILE A 52 -4.48 3.28 10.59
CA ILE A 52 -4.21 4.61 11.14
C ILE A 52 -3.12 5.22 10.26
N TRP A 53 -3.48 6.24 9.48
CA TRP A 53 -2.54 6.96 8.62
C TRP A 53 -2.07 8.21 9.35
N PHE A 54 -0.84 8.18 9.88
CA PHE A 54 -0.25 9.29 10.60
C PHE A 54 0.84 9.95 9.75
N ASP A 55 0.46 11.00 9.04
CA ASP A 55 1.30 11.72 8.09
C ASP A 55 0.87 13.20 8.08
N ALA A 56 1.77 14.10 7.67
CA ALA A 56 1.44 15.49 7.42
C ALA A 56 0.43 15.64 6.26
N HIS A 57 0.39 14.66 5.34
CA HIS A 57 -0.53 14.63 4.20
C HIS A 57 -1.49 13.47 4.31
N GLY A 58 -2.72 13.66 3.81
CA GLY A 58 -3.71 12.59 3.81
C GLY A 58 -3.50 11.52 2.73
N ASP A 59 -2.65 11.80 1.73
CA ASP A 59 -2.45 10.99 0.51
C ASP A 59 -3.77 10.51 -0.13
N ALA A 60 -4.79 11.37 -0.05
CA ALA A 60 -6.18 11.07 -0.35
C ALA A 60 -6.66 11.64 -1.69
N ASP A 61 -5.74 12.12 -2.54
CA ASP A 61 -6.11 12.54 -3.89
C ASP A 61 -6.54 11.33 -4.74
N THR A 62 -7.30 11.59 -5.79
CA THR A 62 -7.47 10.70 -6.93
C THR A 62 -6.85 11.34 -8.18
N PRO A 63 -6.69 10.61 -9.29
CA PRO A 63 -6.22 11.19 -10.56
C PRO A 63 -7.04 12.41 -11.00
N GLU A 64 -8.33 12.43 -10.69
CA GLU A 64 -9.27 13.49 -11.05
C GLU A 64 -9.17 14.72 -10.13
N THR A 65 -8.75 14.55 -8.87
CA THR A 65 -8.69 15.65 -7.89
C THR A 65 -7.30 16.22 -7.68
N SER A 66 -6.26 15.48 -8.05
CA SER A 66 -4.88 15.90 -7.82
C SER A 66 -4.51 17.13 -8.65
N ARG A 67 -3.89 18.10 -7.98
CA ARG A 67 -3.38 19.32 -8.64
C ARG A 67 -1.98 19.15 -9.24
N THR A 68 -1.26 18.12 -8.80
CA THR A 68 0.14 17.88 -9.18
C THR A 68 0.31 16.64 -10.04
N GLY A 69 -0.67 15.72 -10.02
CA GLY A 69 -0.55 14.40 -10.63
C GLY A 69 0.46 13.50 -9.91
N PHE A 70 0.91 13.87 -8.71
CA PHE A 70 1.91 13.11 -7.98
C PHE A 70 1.29 11.89 -7.27
N ILE A 71 1.69 10.70 -7.69
CA ILE A 71 1.08 9.43 -7.26
C ILE A 71 1.19 9.17 -5.75
N GLU A 72 2.24 9.68 -5.10
CA GLU A 72 2.39 9.55 -3.65
C GLU A 72 1.25 10.23 -2.90
N GLY A 73 0.64 11.28 -3.47
CA GLY A 73 -0.53 11.94 -2.88
C GLY A 73 -1.84 11.14 -3.00
N MET A 74 -1.81 9.93 -3.56
CA MET A 74 -3.00 9.09 -3.82
C MET A 74 -2.98 7.75 -3.07
N VAL A 75 -2.00 7.52 -2.19
CA VAL A 75 -1.75 6.21 -1.58
C VAL A 75 -2.92 5.75 -0.72
N THR A 76 -3.51 6.60 0.13
CA THR A 76 -4.65 6.18 0.97
C THR A 76 -5.91 5.97 0.11
N SER A 77 -6.14 6.80 -0.90
CA SER A 77 -7.20 6.60 -1.90
C SER A 77 -7.03 5.28 -2.65
N THR A 78 -5.79 4.89 -2.95
CA THR A 78 -5.47 3.59 -3.57
C THR A 78 -5.80 2.43 -2.63
N ILE A 79 -5.42 2.54 -1.34
CA ILE A 79 -5.69 1.53 -0.31
C ILE A 79 -7.19 1.28 -0.15
N VAL A 80 -8.01 2.34 -0.14
CA VAL A 80 -9.47 2.22 -0.01
C VAL A 80 -10.18 1.94 -1.34
N GLY A 81 -9.44 1.70 -2.42
CA GLY A 81 -9.98 1.28 -3.72
C GLY A 81 -10.62 2.39 -4.56
N ARG A 82 -10.30 3.65 -4.31
CA ARG A 82 -10.83 4.80 -5.09
C ARG A 82 -10.08 5.04 -6.40
N CYS A 83 -8.84 4.57 -6.51
CA CYS A 83 -8.02 4.69 -7.71
C CYS A 83 -7.04 3.52 -7.83
N TRP A 84 -6.43 3.37 -9.01
CA TRP A 84 -5.37 2.39 -9.28
C TRP A 84 -5.71 0.93 -8.92
N SER A 85 -6.97 0.51 -9.07
CA SER A 85 -7.43 -0.84 -8.75
C SER A 85 -6.69 -1.95 -9.51
N GLN A 86 -6.25 -1.69 -10.74
CA GLN A 86 -5.41 -2.62 -11.49
C GLN A 86 -4.01 -2.80 -10.89
N TYR A 87 -3.46 -1.75 -10.27
CA TYR A 87 -2.17 -1.83 -9.58
C TYR A 87 -2.31 -2.65 -8.29
N THR A 88 -3.33 -2.38 -7.48
CA THR A 88 -3.56 -3.11 -6.23
C THR A 88 -3.91 -4.57 -6.49
N ALA A 89 -4.59 -4.89 -7.58
CA ALA A 89 -4.86 -6.28 -7.99
C ALA A 89 -3.58 -7.10 -8.31
N GLN A 90 -2.47 -6.44 -8.62
CA GLN A 90 -1.16 -7.07 -8.87
C GLN A 90 -0.30 -7.18 -7.62
N THR A 91 -0.70 -6.53 -6.52
CA THR A 91 0.00 -6.64 -5.23
C THR A 91 -0.67 -7.78 -4.44
N PRO A 92 0.10 -8.82 -4.04
CA PRO A 92 -0.44 -10.05 -3.45
C PRO A 92 -1.21 -9.85 -2.15
#